data_AF-A0A381P9F1-F1
#
_entry.id   AF-A0A381P9F1-F1
#
_cell.length_a   1.000
_cell.length_b   1.000
_cell.length_c   1.000
_cell.angle_alpha   90.00
_cell.angle_beta   90.00
_cell.angle_gamma   90.00
#
_symmetry.space_group_name_H-M   'P 1'
#
loop_
_entity.id
_entity.type
_entity.pdbx_description
1 polymer ?
#
loop_
_entity_poly.entity_id
_entity_poly.type
_entity_poly.pdbx_seq_one_letter_code
_entity_poly.pdbx_strand_id
1 'polypeptide(L)'
;MTKLWNDLKKNMKDWSSAAVEKAEEVSKIAVAKTEELTKISKIKIEEHQLERELSTLYEDMGRMVTKYAKDENMVNFSGNKEFFYLIEKIDKIQLKIDKKIADIRSIKEEYNIPDSDVEYVIENPSLDTQNEVEEIAEENDSKNENSTESISKED
;
A
#
# COMPACT_ATOMS: atom_id res chain seq x y z
N MET A 1 16.46 51.21 -16.29
CA MET A 1 15.38 50.40 -15.71
C MET A 1 15.12 49.06 -16.43
N THR A 2 15.86 48.70 -17.48
CA THR A 2 15.66 47.42 -18.22
C THR A 2 16.24 46.18 -17.55
N LYS A 3 17.27 46.33 -16.71
CA LYS A 3 17.91 45.19 -16.01
C LYS A 3 16.98 44.52 -14.99
N LEU A 4 16.31 45.29 -14.15
CA LEU A 4 15.39 44.76 -13.12
C LEU A 4 14.20 43.99 -13.73
N TRP A 5 13.67 44.46 -14.86
CA TRP A 5 12.59 43.76 -15.59
C TRP A 5 13.07 42.46 -16.24
N ASN A 6 14.28 42.47 -16.82
CA ASN A 6 14.89 41.28 -17.39
C ASN A 6 15.26 40.25 -16.32
N ASP A 7 15.73 40.70 -15.15
CA ASP A 7 16.03 39.83 -14.01
C ASP A 7 14.74 39.25 -13.40
N LEU A 8 13.65 40.02 -13.32
CA LEU A 8 12.34 39.52 -12.91
C LEU A 8 11.80 38.47 -13.89
N LYS A 9 11.85 38.74 -15.20
CA LYS A 9 11.40 37.81 -16.24
C LYS A 9 12.24 36.53 -16.24
N LYS A 10 13.53 36.63 -15.94
CA LYS A 10 14.43 35.48 -15.81
C LYS A 10 14.08 34.65 -14.57
N ASN A 11 13.91 35.28 -13.40
CA ASN A 11 13.51 34.60 -12.18
C ASN A 11 12.12 33.93 -12.30
N MET A 12 11.16 34.60 -12.96
CA MET A 12 9.83 34.03 -13.23
C MET A 12 9.93 32.81 -14.16
N LYS A 13 10.77 32.88 -15.20
CA LYS A 13 11.02 31.74 -16.08
C LYS A 13 11.66 30.58 -15.33
N ASP A 14 12.70 30.85 -14.53
CA ASP A 14 13.42 29.84 -13.76
C ASP A 14 12.50 29.20 -12.69
N TRP A 15 11.62 29.99 -12.06
CA TRP A 15 10.61 29.48 -11.13
C TRP A 15 9.54 28.64 -11.84
N SER A 16 9.06 29.10 -13.01
CA SER A 16 8.10 28.33 -13.81
C SER A 16 8.68 26.99 -14.27
N SER A 17 9.94 26.94 -14.70
CA SER A 17 10.60 25.69 -15.07
C SER A 17 10.82 24.77 -13.86
N ALA A 18 11.22 25.33 -12.71
CA ALA A 18 11.41 24.56 -11.49
C ALA A 18 10.08 23.99 -10.95
N ALA A 19 8.98 24.72 -11.10
CA ALA A 19 7.65 24.26 -10.74
C ALA A 19 7.20 23.09 -11.63
N VAL A 20 7.43 23.19 -12.94
CA VAL A 20 7.11 22.12 -13.91
C VAL A 20 7.93 20.86 -13.62
N GLU A 21 9.25 20.99 -13.40
CA GLU A 21 10.12 19.86 -13.07
C GLU A 21 9.69 19.18 -11.76
N LYS A 22 9.37 19.98 -10.74
CA LYS A 22 8.85 19.47 -9.46
C LYS A 22 7.50 18.78 -9.62
N ALA A 23 6.60 19.30 -10.44
CA ALA A 23 5.31 18.66 -10.74
C ALA A 23 5.50 17.32 -11.45
N GLU A 24 6.46 17.24 -12.38
CA GLU A 24 6.80 15.99 -13.07
C GLU A 24 7.37 14.94 -12.10
N GLU A 25 8.26 15.34 -11.17
CA GLU A 25 8.79 14.46 -10.14
C GLU A 25 7.70 13.94 -9.21
N VAL A 26 6.81 14.83 -8.73
CA VAL A 26 5.67 14.44 -7.87
C VAL A 26 4.74 13.49 -8.61
N SER A 27 4.48 13.72 -9.90
CA SER A 27 3.67 12.84 -10.74
C SER A 27 4.28 11.43 -10.84
N LYS A 28 5.59 11.32 -11.08
CA LYS A 28 6.29 10.02 -11.12
C LYS A 28 6.20 9.28 -9.80
N ILE A 29 6.34 10.00 -8.68
CA ILE A 29 6.23 9.42 -7.33
C ILE A 29 4.81 8.89 -7.08
N ALA A 30 3.78 9.65 -7.46
CA ALA A 30 2.39 9.24 -7.30
C ALA A 30 2.07 7.98 -8.13
N VAL A 31 2.52 7.91 -9.38
CA VAL A 31 2.35 6.72 -10.23
C VAL A 31 3.02 5.51 -9.60
N ALA A 32 4.28 5.65 -9.16
CA ALA A 32 5.00 4.58 -8.48
C ALA A 32 4.27 4.12 -7.22
N LYS A 33 3.78 5.04 -6.38
CA LYS A 33 3.03 4.72 -5.17
C LYS A 33 1.77 3.89 -5.48
N THR A 34 1.05 4.22 -6.55
CA THR A 34 -0.14 3.48 -6.99
C THR A 34 0.18 2.07 -7.51
N GLU A 35 1.28 1.90 -8.24
CA GLU A 35 1.75 0.58 -8.66
C GLU A 35 2.09 -0.31 -7.47
N GLU A 36 2.77 0.24 -6.46
CA GLU A 36 3.13 -0.47 -5.25
C GLU A 36 1.92 -0.81 -4.37
N LEU A 37 0.92 0.09 -4.28
CA LEU A 37 -0.36 -0.21 -3.66
C LEU A 37 -1.03 -1.44 -4.30
N THR A 38 -1.01 -1.53 -5.63
CA THR A 38 -1.54 -2.69 -6.36
C THR A 38 -0.77 -3.97 -6.02
N LYS A 39 0.56 -3.89 -5.91
CA LYS A 39 1.39 -5.05 -5.50
C LYS A 39 1.08 -5.47 -4.08
N ILE A 40 0.96 -4.54 -3.14
CA ILE A 40 0.55 -4.81 -1.74
C ILE A 40 -0.81 -5.52 -1.72
N SER A 41 -1.80 -5.03 -2.47
CA SER A 41 -3.14 -5.64 -2.53
C SER A 41 -3.09 -7.09 -3.02
N LYS A 42 -2.26 -7.38 -4.04
CA LYS A 42 -2.05 -8.76 -4.50
C LYS A 42 -1.44 -9.64 -3.41
N ILE A 43 -0.41 -9.15 -2.72
CA ILE A 43 0.26 -9.89 -1.63
C ILE A 43 -0.74 -10.15 -0.49
N LYS A 44 -1.61 -9.20 -0.17
CA LYS A 44 -2.62 -9.33 0.88
C LYS A 44 -3.68 -10.38 0.55
N ILE A 45 -4.10 -10.47 -0.71
CA ILE A 45 -5.01 -11.53 -1.16
C ILE A 45 -4.36 -12.92 -0.98
N GLU A 46 -3.08 -13.05 -1.32
CA GLU A 46 -2.32 -14.31 -1.12
C GLU A 46 -2.15 -14.64 0.37
N GLU A 47 -1.85 -13.65 1.21
CA GLU A 47 -1.81 -13.78 2.68
C GLU A 47 -3.15 -14.32 3.22
N HIS A 48 -4.27 -13.72 2.85
CA HIS A 48 -5.60 -14.19 3.27
C HIS A 48 -5.97 -15.60 2.75
N GLN A 49 -5.40 -16.03 1.63
CA GLN A 49 -5.54 -17.42 1.19
C GLN A 49 -4.77 -18.38 2.10
N LEU A 50 -3.54 -18.01 2.49
CA LEU A 50 -2.72 -18.79 3.42
C LEU A 50 -3.34 -18.85 4.82
N GLU A 51 -3.91 -17.75 5.33
CA GLU A 51 -4.62 -17.72 6.61
C GLU A 51 -5.83 -18.67 6.63
N ARG A 52 -6.59 -18.74 5.52
CA ARG A 52 -7.69 -19.71 5.37
C ARG A 52 -7.20 -21.15 5.35
N GLU A 53 -6.07 -21.40 4.67
CA GLU A 53 -5.44 -22.73 4.70
C GLU A 53 -4.98 -23.09 6.12
N LEU A 54 -4.38 -22.14 6.84
CA LEU A 54 -3.95 -22.30 8.24
C LEU A 54 -5.15 -22.62 9.15
N SER A 55 -6.27 -21.91 9.00
CA SER A 55 -7.50 -22.18 9.73
C SER A 55 -7.99 -23.62 9.51
N THR A 56 -8.02 -24.05 8.25
CA THR A 56 -8.41 -25.43 7.89
C THR A 56 -7.51 -26.47 8.58
N LEU A 57 -6.19 -26.23 8.63
CA LEU A 57 -5.27 -27.14 9.31
C LEU A 57 -5.49 -27.23 10.82
N TYR A 58 -5.81 -26.12 11.47
CA TYR A 58 -6.17 -26.13 12.88
C TYR A 58 -7.49 -26.85 13.13
N GLU A 59 -8.48 -26.69 12.24
CA GLU A 59 -9.72 -27.46 12.31
C GLU A 59 -9.47 -28.97 12.16
N ASP A 60 -8.67 -29.38 11.17
CA ASP A 60 -8.30 -30.78 10.94
C ASP A 60 -7.58 -31.37 12.16
N MET A 61 -6.63 -30.63 12.73
CA MET A 61 -5.95 -31.02 13.95
C MET A 61 -6.93 -31.17 15.12
N GLY A 62 -7.85 -30.22 15.31
CA GLY A 62 -8.86 -30.27 16.36
C GLY A 62 -9.78 -31.49 16.22
N ARG A 63 -10.22 -31.80 15.00
CA ARG A 63 -11.00 -33.02 14.69
C ARG A 63 -10.22 -34.28 15.02
N MET A 64 -8.96 -34.34 14.59
CA MET A 64 -8.06 -35.47 14.82
C MET A 64 -7.84 -35.70 16.33
N VAL A 65 -7.50 -34.66 17.09
CA VAL A 65 -7.30 -34.73 18.55
C VAL A 65 -8.58 -35.20 19.24
N THR A 66 -9.75 -34.69 18.83
CA THR A 66 -11.05 -35.09 19.40
C THR A 66 -11.34 -36.57 19.15
N LYS A 67 -11.08 -37.05 17.94
CA LYS A 67 -11.24 -38.47 17.58
C LYS A 67 -10.34 -39.35 18.43
N TYR A 68 -9.05 -39.01 18.52
CA TYR A 68 -8.10 -39.82 19.29
C TYR A 68 -8.39 -39.83 20.80
N ALA A 69 -8.91 -38.73 21.34
CA ALA A 69 -9.30 -38.65 22.74
C ALA A 69 -10.56 -39.48 23.06
N LYS A 70 -11.52 -39.59 22.13
CA LYS A 70 -12.79 -40.29 22.35
C LYS A 70 -12.77 -41.76 21.94
N ASP A 71 -12.24 -42.04 20.76
CA ASP A 71 -12.47 -43.33 20.08
C ASP A 71 -11.28 -44.28 20.24
N GLU A 72 -10.07 -43.74 20.36
CA GLU A 72 -8.82 -44.52 20.39
C GLU A 72 -8.15 -44.50 21.78
N ASN A 73 -8.74 -43.76 22.75
CA ASN A 73 -8.24 -43.56 24.11
C ASN A 73 -6.72 -43.26 24.15
N MET A 74 -6.27 -42.46 23.19
CA MET A 74 -4.86 -42.21 22.97
C MET A 74 -4.32 -41.30 24.07
N VAL A 75 -3.27 -41.75 24.78
CA VAL A 75 -2.75 -41.04 25.96
C VAL A 75 -1.72 -39.95 25.58
N ASN A 76 -1.07 -40.07 24.42
CA ASN A 76 -0.15 -39.07 23.86
C ASN A 76 0.01 -39.24 22.34
N PHE A 77 0.62 -38.24 21.68
CA PHE A 77 0.88 -38.24 20.22
C PHE A 77 2.25 -38.81 19.82
N SER A 78 2.97 -39.45 20.75
CA SER A 78 4.30 -39.99 20.45
C SER A 78 4.20 -41.07 19.37
N GLY A 79 4.97 -40.91 18.29
CA GLY A 79 4.90 -41.79 17.13
C GLY A 79 3.69 -41.60 16.20
N ASN A 80 2.79 -40.64 16.50
CA ASN A 80 1.67 -40.32 15.61
C ASN A 80 2.16 -39.47 14.43
N LYS A 81 2.38 -40.12 13.29
CA LYS A 81 2.89 -39.47 12.06
C LYS A 81 1.94 -38.41 11.51
N GLU A 82 0.62 -38.63 11.64
CA GLU A 82 -0.40 -37.69 11.16
C GLU A 82 -0.38 -36.39 11.96
N PHE A 83 -0.24 -36.48 13.28
CA PHE A 83 -0.09 -35.33 14.17
C PHE A 83 1.13 -34.48 13.81
N PHE A 84 2.30 -35.11 13.67
CA PHE A 84 3.52 -34.37 13.33
C PHE A 84 3.48 -33.78 11.91
N TYR A 85 2.83 -34.47 10.98
CA TYR A 85 2.63 -33.93 9.63
C TYR A 85 1.79 -32.64 9.65
N LEU A 86 0.70 -32.60 10.43
CA LEU A 86 -0.11 -31.39 10.57
C LEU A 86 0.67 -30.24 11.21
N ILE A 87 1.46 -30.51 12.26
CA ILE A 87 2.34 -29.51 12.90
C ILE A 87 3.34 -28.94 11.88
N GLU A 88 4.06 -29.80 11.16
CA GLU A 88 5.04 -29.35 10.17
C GLU A 88 4.39 -28.51 9.07
N LYS A 89 3.16 -28.87 8.65
CA LYS A 89 2.43 -28.11 7.63
C LYS A 89 1.99 -26.74 8.17
N ILE A 90 1.52 -26.67 9.42
CA ILE A 90 1.18 -25.40 10.10
C ILE A 90 2.40 -24.48 10.16
N ASP A 91 3.55 -24.98 10.61
CA ASP A 91 4.79 -24.20 10.70
C ASP A 91 5.20 -23.65 9.34
N LYS A 92 5.12 -24.47 8.28
CA LYS A 92 5.41 -24.04 6.91
C LYS A 92 4.48 -22.94 6.40
N ILE A 93 3.19 -23.02 6.71
CA ILE A 93 2.24 -21.97 6.31
C ILE A 93 2.49 -20.69 7.10
N GLN A 94 2.73 -20.79 8.41
CA GLN A 94 3.05 -19.64 9.25
C GLN A 94 4.27 -18.88 8.71
N LEU A 95 5.34 -19.59 8.37
CA LEU A 95 6.53 -18.97 7.76
C LEU A 95 6.23 -18.26 6.43
N LYS A 96 5.30 -18.78 5.62
CA LYS A 96 4.88 -18.11 4.38
C LYS A 96 4.10 -16.83 4.67
N ILE A 97 3.20 -16.86 5.65
CA ILE A 97 2.44 -15.68 6.09
C ILE A 97 3.39 -14.61 6.61
N ASP A 98 4.30 -14.98 7.51
CA ASP A 98 5.27 -14.05 8.09
C ASP A 98 6.14 -13.38 7.00
N LYS A 99 6.54 -14.15 5.99
CA LYS A 99 7.26 -13.61 4.82
C LYS A 99 6.41 -12.60 4.05
N LYS A 100 5.13 -12.89 3.79
CA LYS A 100 4.23 -11.98 3.06
C LYS A 100 4.01 -10.67 3.82
N ILE A 101 3.87 -10.74 5.14
CA ILE A 101 3.77 -9.56 6.02
C ILE A 101 5.05 -8.73 5.97
N ALA A 102 6.22 -9.38 5.99
CA ALA A 102 7.51 -8.70 5.87
C ALA A 102 7.71 -8.04 4.49
N ASP A 103 7.26 -8.70 3.41
CA ASP A 103 7.28 -8.15 2.06
C ASP A 103 6.42 -6.88 1.98
N ILE A 104 5.19 -6.91 2.52
CA ILE A 104 4.30 -5.72 2.59
C ILE A 104 4.96 -4.58 3.37
N ARG A 105 5.55 -4.89 4.54
CA ARG A 105 6.21 -3.90 5.38
C ARG A 105 7.37 -3.20 4.65
N SER A 106 8.17 -3.97 3.93
CA SER A 106 9.31 -3.44 3.16
C SER A 106 8.85 -2.47 2.08
N ILE A 107 7.78 -2.80 1.35
CA ILE A 107 7.21 -1.91 0.32
C ILE A 107 6.62 -0.64 0.95
N LYS A 108 5.91 -0.77 2.08
CA LYS A 108 5.36 0.39 2.79
C LYS A 108 6.43 1.36 3.26
N GLU A 109 7.54 0.84 3.79
CA GLU A 109 8.68 1.64 4.26
C GLU A 109 9.41 2.32 3.08
N GLU A 110 9.60 1.63 1.95
CA GLU A 110 10.28 2.16 0.76
C GLU A 110 9.50 3.29 0.08
N TYR A 111 8.17 3.18 0.01
CA TYR A 111 7.30 4.12 -0.73
C TYR A 111 6.47 5.04 0.19
N ASN A 112 6.72 4.98 1.50
CA ASN A 112 6.03 5.78 2.52
C ASN A 112 4.50 5.68 2.40
N ILE A 113 4.00 4.46 2.20
CA ILE A 113 2.58 4.14 2.04
C ILE A 113 1.96 3.92 3.42
N PRO A 114 0.96 4.72 3.84
CA PRO A 114 0.27 4.52 5.11
C PRO A 114 -0.69 3.33 5.05
N ASP A 115 -1.01 2.76 6.22
CA ASP A 115 -1.93 1.63 6.32
C ASP A 115 -3.35 1.96 5.80
N SER A 116 -3.80 3.21 5.96
CA SER A 116 -5.09 3.70 5.48
C SER A 116 -5.28 3.52 3.97
N ASP A 117 -4.23 3.77 3.18
CA ASP A 117 -4.30 3.69 1.71
C ASP A 117 -4.45 2.24 1.26
N VAL A 118 -3.83 1.30 2.00
CA VAL A 118 -3.94 -0.13 1.74
C VAL A 118 -5.33 -0.65 2.10
N GLU A 119 -5.85 -0.29 3.27
CA GLU A 119 -7.18 -0.68 3.74
C GLU A 119 -8.26 -0.20 2.76
N TYR A 120 -8.16 1.06 2.32
CA TYR A 120 -9.10 1.67 1.39
C TYR A 120 -9.20 0.92 0.06
N VAL A 121 -8.07 0.51 -0.52
CA VAL A 121 -8.03 -0.23 -1.79
C VAL A 121 -8.60 -1.65 -1.62
N ILE A 122 -8.41 -2.28 -0.47
CA ILE A 122 -8.96 -3.61 -0.18
C ILE A 122 -10.49 -3.54 -0.02
N GLU A 123 -11.00 -2.51 0.66
CA GLU A 123 -12.43 -2.31 0.87
C GLU A 123 -13.15 -1.85 -0.40
N ASN A 124 -12.45 -1.13 -1.29
CA ASN A 124 -13.00 -0.55 -2.51
C ASN A 124 -12.22 -0.96 -3.77
N PRO A 125 -12.28 -2.24 -4.18
CA PRO A 125 -11.49 -2.79 -5.28
C PRO A 125 -11.86 -2.26 -6.68
N SER A 126 -12.92 -1.46 -6.79
CA SER A 126 -13.46 -0.93 -8.06
C SER A 126 -13.10 0.54 -8.33
N LEU A 127 -12.23 1.14 -7.53
CA LEU A 127 -11.81 2.53 -7.73
C LEU A 127 -10.56 2.57 -8.62
N ASP A 128 -10.70 3.13 -9.82
CA ASP A 128 -9.56 3.65 -10.56
C ASP A 128 -8.98 4.83 -9.75
N THR A 129 -7.88 4.59 -9.03
CA THR A 129 -7.11 5.61 -8.27
C THR A 129 -6.47 6.69 -9.15
N GLN A 130 -6.83 6.74 -10.44
CA GLN A 130 -6.37 7.73 -11.41
C GLN A 130 -6.98 9.13 -11.15
N ASN A 131 -8.12 9.22 -10.45
CA ASN A 131 -8.93 10.45 -10.43
C ASN A 131 -8.56 11.48 -9.34
N GLU A 132 -7.73 11.16 -8.35
CA GLU A 132 -7.31 12.14 -7.32
C GLU A 132 -6.13 13.03 -7.78
N VAL A 133 -5.55 12.77 -8.96
CA VAL A 133 -4.41 13.56 -9.48
C VAL A 133 -4.86 14.92 -10.04
N GLU A 134 -6.10 15.06 -10.51
CA GLU A 134 -6.61 16.33 -11.02
C GLU A 134 -6.90 17.34 -9.89
N GLU A 135 -7.38 16.89 -8.73
CA GLU A 135 -7.83 17.81 -7.67
C GLU A 135 -6.66 18.51 -6.94
N ILE A 136 -5.49 17.86 -6.83
CA ILE A 136 -4.29 18.46 -6.22
C ILE A 136 -3.59 19.44 -7.18
N ALA A 137 -3.79 19.26 -8.50
CA ALA A 137 -3.28 20.18 -9.51
C ALA A 137 -4.15 21.46 -9.59
N GLU A 138 -5.47 21.33 -9.51
CA GLU A 138 -6.40 22.48 -9.58
C GLU A 138 -6.34 23.40 -8.34
N GLU A 139 -6.04 22.87 -7.15
CA GLU A 139 -5.95 23.69 -5.93
C GLU A 139 -4.69 24.56 -5.87
N ASN A 140 -3.67 24.25 -6.69
CA ASN A 140 -2.43 25.02 -6.78
C ASN A 140 -2.44 26.03 -7.94
N ASP A 141 -3.25 25.80 -8.97
CA ASP A 141 -3.43 26.74 -10.10
C ASP A 141 -4.37 27.91 -9.72
N SER A 142 -5.43 27.61 -8.97
CA SER A 142 -6.40 28.60 -8.49
C SER A 142 -5.85 29.57 -7.41
N LYS A 143 -4.74 29.23 -6.75
CA LYS A 143 -4.06 30.14 -5.80
C LYS A 143 -3.13 31.15 -6.50
N ASN A 144 -2.80 30.96 -7.78
CA ASN A 144 -1.87 31.85 -8.49
C ASN A 144 -2.59 32.88 -9.39
N GLU A 145 -3.84 32.61 -9.80
CA GLU A 145 -4.65 33.60 -10.54
C GLU A 145 -5.19 34.73 -9.66
N ASN A 146 -5.38 34.52 -8.35
CA ASN A 146 -5.88 35.57 -7.45
C ASN A 146 -4.83 36.63 -7.04
N SER A 147 -3.56 36.43 -7.38
CA SER A 147 -2.47 37.40 -7.10
C SER A 147 -2.25 38.42 -8.20
N THR A 148 -2.86 38.27 -9.38
CA THR A 148 -2.63 39.19 -10.53
C THR A 148 -3.78 40.18 -10.76
N GLU A 149 -4.95 40.02 -10.12
CA GLU A 149 -6.10 40.89 -10.37
C GLU A 149 -6.31 42.04 -9.36
N SER A 150 -5.49 42.13 -8.29
CA SER A 150 -5.64 43.15 -7.24
C SER A 150 -4.77 44.41 -7.40
N ILE A 151 -4.06 44.60 -8.52
CA ILE A 151 -3.34 45.85 -8.82
C ILE A 151 -3.82 46.44 -10.14
N SER A 152 -5.09 46.87 -10.18
CA SER A 152 -5.56 47.78 -11.24
C SER A 152 -6.77 48.63 -10.83
N LYS A 153 -6.86 49.08 -9.57
CA LYS A 153 -7.73 50.20 -9.19
C LYS A 153 -7.10 50.99 -8.05
N GLU A 154 -6.46 52.11 -8.38
CA GLU A 154 -6.61 53.41 -7.71
C GLU A 154 -5.64 54.42 -8.35
N ASP A 155 -6.25 55.48 -8.89
CA ASP A 155 -5.78 56.79 -9.38
C ASP A 155 -4.74 56.91 -10.52
#